data_AF-A0AAF1BB38-F1
#
_entry.id   AF-A0AAF1BB38-F1
#
_cell.length_a   1.000
_cell.length_b   1.000
_cell.length_c   1.000
_cell.angle_alpha   90.00
_cell.angle_beta   90.00
_cell.angle_gamma   90.00
#
_symmetry.space_group_name_H-M   'P 1'
#
loop_
_entity.id
_entity.type
_entity.pdbx_description
1 polymer ?
#
loop_
_entity_poly.entity_id
_entity_poly.type
_entity_poly.pdbx_seq_one_letter_code
_entity_poly.pdbx_strand_id
1 'polypeptide(L)'
;MVDHLIEKIQRTTKYIGSSAQRDEKFTIALSQTKLNTKRRIPFDFDTLWNLTYDMIVASLELQPATDRLKELDPEFKCLPSELVSENGKKVCDRLKIFSDITEKHSAVKYPTVNMYFIDVIHIRRSIKIWDKSSDDWISAMGNQIQLQFDKYWEECNKLLTVAVVLDPRYKMTIVSYAYKGIYDIYAEFYIKKMRQSGKNSEDGAFMTCNLISNDWDIEWDMDFKAVS
;
A
#
# COMPACT_ATOMS: atom_id res chain seq x y z
N MET A 1 8.59 4.90 -12.10
CA MET A 1 9.22 5.97 -11.28
C MET A 1 9.37 5.53 -9.83
N VAL A 2 8.30 5.07 -9.19
CA VAL A 2 8.33 4.45 -7.87
C VAL A 2 9.27 3.24 -7.82
N ASP A 3 9.26 2.40 -8.86
CA ASP A 3 10.14 1.23 -8.96
C ASP A 3 11.63 1.60 -8.91
N HIS A 4 12.00 2.73 -9.52
CA HIS A 4 13.36 3.23 -9.52
C HIS A 4 13.76 3.83 -8.15
N LEU A 5 12.80 4.38 -7.40
CA LEU A 5 13.01 4.76 -6.00
C LEU A 5 13.26 3.52 -5.14
N ILE A 6 12.41 2.50 -5.27
CA ILE A 6 12.53 1.21 -4.57
C ILE A 6 13.88 0.55 -4.89
N GLU A 7 14.23 0.41 -6.17
CA GLU A 7 15.48 -0.20 -6.63
C GLU A 7 16.71 0.50 -6.02
N LYS A 8 16.68 1.82 -5.90
CA LYS A 8 17.78 2.59 -5.30
C LYS A 8 17.92 2.36 -3.80
N ILE A 9 16.79 2.29 -3.08
CA ILE A 9 16.78 1.97 -1.66
C ILE A 9 17.31 0.54 -1.45
N GLN A 10 16.85 -0.41 -2.26
CA GLN A 10 17.29 -1.81 -2.23
C GLN A 10 18.81 -1.93 -2.48
N ARG A 11 19.33 -1.24 -3.49
CA ARG A 11 20.78 -1.21 -3.78
C ARG A 11 21.58 -0.63 -2.62
N THR A 12 21.06 0.39 -1.95
CA THR A 12 21.71 1.00 -0.77
C THR A 12 21.80 0.00 0.38
N THR A 13 20.68 -0.63 0.71
CA THR A 13 20.58 -1.64 1.76
C THR A 13 21.50 -2.83 1.46
N LYS A 14 21.49 -3.31 0.21
CA LYS A 14 22.36 -4.38 -0.26
C LYS A 14 23.84 -4.00 -0.19
N TYR A 15 24.19 -2.75 -0.51
CA TYR A 15 25.57 -2.28 -0.39
C TYR A 15 26.03 -2.31 1.07
N ILE A 16 25.25 -1.74 1.98
CA ILE A 16 25.58 -1.69 3.41
C ILE A 16 25.77 -3.12 3.95
N GLY A 17 24.85 -4.04 3.64
CA GLY A 17 24.92 -5.44 4.09
C GLY A 17 25.87 -6.35 3.31
N SER A 18 26.56 -5.85 2.28
CA SER A 18 27.40 -6.73 1.42
C SER A 18 28.70 -7.20 2.04
N SER A 19 29.19 -6.55 3.11
CA SER A 19 30.35 -6.99 3.87
C SER A 19 30.33 -6.43 5.29
N ALA A 20 30.97 -7.12 6.23
CA ALA A 20 31.12 -6.65 7.61
C ALA A 20 31.78 -5.26 7.69
N GLN A 21 32.75 -4.99 6.81
CA GLN A 21 33.43 -3.69 6.74
C GLN A 21 32.48 -2.56 6.32
N ARG A 22 31.56 -2.81 5.37
CA ARG A 22 30.58 -1.80 4.92
C ARG A 22 29.51 -1.53 5.97
N ASP A 23 29.06 -2.57 6.69
CA ASP A 23 28.14 -2.41 7.82
C ASP A 23 28.79 -1.67 8.99
N GLU A 24 30.07 -1.92 9.27
CA GLU A 24 30.83 -1.17 10.28
C GLU A 24 30.95 0.31 9.90
N LYS A 25 31.30 0.62 8.64
CA LYS A 25 31.33 2.01 8.14
C LYS A 25 29.97 2.70 8.27
N PHE A 26 28.87 2.00 7.96
CA PHE A 26 27.53 2.55 8.14
C PHE A 26 27.19 2.78 9.61
N THR A 27 27.61 1.89 10.51
CA THR A 27 27.45 2.05 11.95
C THR A 27 28.23 3.26 12.48
N ILE A 28 29.45 3.47 11.98
CA ILE A 28 30.24 4.67 12.26
C ILE A 28 29.51 5.91 11.73
N ALA A 29 29.03 5.88 10.48
CA ALA A 29 28.27 6.98 9.90
C ALA A 29 27.06 7.35 10.75
N LEU A 30 26.27 6.36 11.17
CA LEU A 30 25.10 6.53 12.02
C LEU A 30 25.46 7.15 13.37
N SER A 31 26.54 6.69 14.01
CA SER A 31 27.02 7.23 15.30
C SER A 31 27.47 8.71 15.22
N GLN A 32 27.83 9.17 14.03
CA GLN A 32 28.23 10.56 13.77
C GLN A 32 27.04 11.47 13.44
N THR A 33 25.83 10.91 13.32
CA THR A 33 24.59 11.68 13.16
C THR A 33 23.91 11.94 14.50
N LYS A 34 22.94 12.87 14.51
CA LYS A 34 22.05 13.09 15.68
C LYS A 34 20.93 12.06 15.79
N LEU A 35 20.94 11.00 14.98
CA LEU A 35 19.88 9.98 14.98
C LEU A 35 20.10 9.02 16.16
N ASN A 36 19.16 9.02 17.11
CA ASN A 36 19.14 8.03 18.18
C ASN A 36 18.28 6.83 17.77
N THR A 37 18.70 6.13 16.71
CA THR A 37 17.93 5.00 16.16
C THR A 37 18.81 3.76 16.00
N LYS A 38 18.26 2.60 16.34
CA LYS A 38 18.82 1.28 15.99
C LYS A 38 18.19 0.72 14.71
N ARG A 39 17.30 1.47 14.07
CA ARG A 39 16.57 1.05 12.88
C ARG A 39 17.55 0.76 11.74
N ARG A 40 17.22 -0.25 10.96
CA ARG A 40 17.88 -0.61 9.71
C ARG A 40 16.82 -0.63 8.61
N ILE A 41 17.25 -0.43 7.37
CA ILE A 41 16.37 -0.65 6.23
C ILE A 41 16.15 -2.16 6.11
N PRO A 42 14.90 -2.66 6.09
CA PRO A 42 14.61 -4.08 5.92
C PRO A 42 15.31 -4.65 4.68
N PHE A 43 15.89 -5.84 4.82
CA PHE A 43 16.61 -6.52 3.73
C PHE A 43 15.68 -7.37 2.86
N ASP A 44 14.64 -7.97 3.46
CA ASP A 44 13.65 -8.71 2.68
C ASP A 44 12.73 -7.74 1.94
N PHE A 45 12.72 -7.94 0.63
CA PHE A 45 12.01 -7.12 -0.33
C PHE A 45 10.84 -7.90 -0.88
N ASP A 46 9.96 -8.36 0.00
CA ASP A 46 8.68 -8.86 -0.50
C ASP A 46 7.90 -7.66 -1.02
N THR A 47 7.10 -7.94 -2.03
CA THR A 47 6.34 -7.00 -2.85
C THR A 47 5.19 -6.32 -2.10
N LEU A 48 5.11 -6.52 -0.79
CA LEU A 48 4.07 -6.02 0.09
C LEU A 48 4.22 -4.51 0.28
N TRP A 49 3.10 -3.79 0.16
CA TRP A 49 3.05 -2.35 0.39
C TRP A 49 3.48 -1.94 1.79
N ASN A 50 3.27 -2.81 2.78
CA ASN A 50 3.68 -2.58 4.17
C ASN A 50 5.19 -2.59 4.30
N LEU A 51 5.87 -3.57 3.69
CA LEU A 51 7.34 -3.61 3.65
C LEU A 51 7.90 -2.48 2.80
N THR A 52 7.28 -2.16 1.66
CA THR A 52 7.67 -1.03 0.82
C THR A 52 7.54 0.30 1.56
N TYR A 53 6.45 0.48 2.32
CA TYR A 53 6.24 1.62 3.19
C TYR A 53 7.32 1.71 4.27
N ASP A 54 7.54 0.64 5.04
CA ASP A 54 8.54 0.60 6.10
C ASP A 54 9.96 0.82 5.57
N MET A 55 10.27 0.28 4.40
CA MET A 55 11.54 0.46 3.71
C MET A 55 11.74 1.93 3.30
N ILE A 56 10.73 2.58 2.73
CA ILE A 56 10.80 4.01 2.36
C ILE A 56 10.91 4.88 3.63
N VAL A 57 10.14 4.59 4.68
CA VAL A 57 10.21 5.29 5.98
C VAL A 57 11.60 5.17 6.57
N ALA A 58 12.15 3.95 6.67
CA ALA A 58 13.49 3.73 7.21
C ALA A 58 14.56 4.44 6.38
N SER A 59 14.40 4.49 5.06
CA SER A 59 15.34 5.17 4.16
C SER A 59 15.31 6.69 4.34
N LEU A 60 14.12 7.27 4.54
CA LEU A 60 13.96 8.69 4.85
C LEU A 60 14.59 9.03 6.21
N GLU A 61 14.37 8.19 7.22
CA GLU A 61 14.94 8.40 8.57
C GLU A 61 16.47 8.26 8.60
N LEU A 62 17.01 7.30 7.85
CA LEU A 62 18.45 7.01 7.79
C LEU A 62 19.19 7.87 6.75
N GLN A 63 18.51 8.79 6.07
CA GLN A 63 19.10 9.67 5.05
C GLN A 63 20.37 10.40 5.55
N PRO A 64 20.40 11.01 6.76
CA PRO A 64 21.63 11.63 7.28
C PRO A 64 22.81 10.65 7.42
N ALA A 65 22.54 9.39 7.79
CA ALA A 65 23.58 8.38 7.94
C ALA A 65 24.08 7.90 6.58
N THR A 66 23.20 7.78 5.59
CA THR A 66 23.61 7.45 4.20
C THR A 66 24.39 8.58 3.55
N ASP A 67 24.04 9.84 3.81
CA ASP A 67 24.79 11.01 3.34
C ASP A 67 26.20 11.01 3.95
N ARG A 68 26.31 10.69 5.25
CA ARG A 68 27.62 10.57 5.91
C ARG A 68 28.43 9.36 5.42
N LEU A 69 27.77 8.24 5.12
CA LEU A 69 28.45 7.06 4.55
C LEU A 69 29.12 7.38 3.21
N LYS A 70 28.49 8.23 2.38
CA LYS A 70 29.07 8.69 1.11
C LYS A 70 30.39 9.45 1.28
N GLU A 71 30.55 10.16 2.40
CA GLU A 71 31.79 10.85 2.73
C GLU A 71 32.87 9.89 3.28
N LEU A 72 32.45 8.82 3.95
CA LEU A 72 33.34 7.83 4.57
C LEU A 72 33.77 6.70 3.62
N ASP A 73 32.97 6.41 2.59
CA ASP A 73 33.22 5.34 1.63
C ASP A 73 33.12 5.85 0.18
N PRO A 74 34.25 6.14 -0.49
CA PRO A 74 34.26 6.56 -1.89
C PRO A 74 33.66 5.54 -2.86
N GLU A 75 33.58 4.26 -2.49
CA GLU A 75 32.94 3.23 -3.31
C GLU A 75 31.40 3.28 -3.22
N PHE A 76 30.86 3.98 -2.21
CA PHE A 76 29.42 4.13 -2.02
C PHE A 76 28.86 5.15 -3.02
N LYS A 77 28.34 4.63 -4.14
CA LYS A 77 27.72 5.43 -5.20
C LYS A 77 26.20 5.62 -5.03
N CYS A 78 25.59 5.01 -4.02
CA CYS A 78 24.15 4.86 -3.98
C CYS A 78 23.41 6.02 -3.29
N LEU A 79 22.22 6.27 -3.86
CA LEU A 79 21.22 7.31 -3.62
C LEU A 79 21.55 8.77 -4.01
N PRO A 80 20.78 9.38 -4.93
CA PRO A 80 20.56 10.83 -4.89
C PRO A 80 19.63 11.10 -3.70
N SER A 81 20.20 11.63 -2.62
CA SER A 81 19.50 11.95 -1.38
C SER A 81 18.23 12.79 -1.64
N GLU A 82 18.30 13.70 -2.61
CA GLU A 82 17.18 14.53 -3.06
C GLU A 82 15.98 13.73 -3.61
N LEU A 83 16.22 12.65 -4.36
CA LEU A 83 15.16 11.82 -4.95
C LEU A 83 14.35 11.08 -3.88
N VAL A 84 15.04 10.49 -2.89
CA VAL A 84 14.40 9.83 -1.76
C VAL A 84 13.70 10.85 -0.88
N SER A 85 14.34 11.98 -0.59
CA SER A 85 13.78 12.98 0.33
C SER A 85 12.49 13.60 -0.20
N GLU A 86 12.48 14.10 -1.44
CA GLU A 86 11.32 14.83 -1.96
C GLU A 86 10.20 13.87 -2.37
N ASN A 87 10.51 12.91 -3.25
CA ASN A 87 9.48 12.04 -3.83
C ASN A 87 9.17 10.83 -2.95
N GLY A 88 10.16 10.30 -2.22
CA GLY A 88 9.92 9.23 -1.25
C GLY A 88 8.98 9.66 -0.14
N LYS A 89 9.05 10.90 0.32
CA LYS A 89 8.07 11.43 1.31
C LYS A 89 6.65 11.49 0.73
N LYS A 90 6.48 11.99 -0.50
CA LYS A 90 5.17 12.03 -1.17
C LYS A 90 4.55 10.64 -1.29
N VAL A 91 5.34 9.65 -1.73
CA VAL A 91 4.92 8.25 -1.85
C VAL A 91 4.58 7.66 -0.48
N CYS A 92 5.45 7.86 0.51
CA CYS A 92 5.25 7.42 1.90
C CYS A 92 3.93 7.94 2.48
N ASP A 93 3.65 9.23 2.33
CA ASP A 93 2.43 9.87 2.83
C ASP A 93 1.15 9.26 2.24
N ARG A 94 1.22 8.72 1.00
CA ARG A 94 0.09 8.03 0.37
C ARG A 94 0.00 6.59 0.79
N LEU A 95 1.11 5.87 0.85
CA LEU A 95 1.15 4.47 1.26
C LEU A 95 0.74 4.28 2.73
N LYS A 96 0.88 5.32 3.56
CA LYS A 96 0.43 5.31 4.96
C LYS A 96 -1.02 4.85 5.15
N ILE A 97 -1.92 5.14 4.19
CA ILE A 97 -3.32 4.69 4.28
C ILE A 97 -3.44 3.17 4.40
N PHE A 98 -2.57 2.41 3.72
CA PHE A 98 -2.57 0.96 3.76
C PHE A 98 -2.05 0.47 5.11
N SER A 99 -0.95 1.06 5.59
CA SER A 99 -0.37 0.75 6.90
C SER A 99 -1.37 1.02 8.04
N ASP A 100 -2.00 2.19 8.07
CA ASP A 100 -2.98 2.58 9.10
C ASP A 100 -4.21 1.64 9.10
N ILE A 101 -4.68 1.23 7.91
CA ILE A 101 -5.81 0.30 7.78
C ILE A 101 -5.39 -1.11 8.23
N THR A 102 -4.21 -1.59 7.83
CA THR A 102 -3.69 -2.88 8.29
C THR A 102 -3.55 -2.90 9.81
N GLU A 103 -2.93 -1.89 10.42
CA GLU A 103 -2.77 -1.79 11.87
C GLU A 103 -4.14 -1.80 12.59
N LYS A 104 -5.09 -1.01 12.08
CA LYS A 104 -6.46 -0.98 12.60
C LYS A 104 -7.11 -2.35 12.61
N HIS A 105 -6.96 -3.15 11.54
CA HIS A 105 -7.56 -4.49 11.47
C HIS A 105 -6.78 -5.53 12.26
N SER A 106 -5.45 -5.43 12.32
CA SER A 106 -4.62 -6.30 13.18
C SER A 106 -4.94 -6.17 14.67
N ALA A 107 -5.39 -4.99 15.11
CA ALA A 107 -5.82 -4.74 16.48
C ALA A 107 -7.23 -5.29 16.81
N VAL A 108 -8.01 -5.69 15.80
CA VAL A 108 -9.41 -6.12 15.97
C VAL A 108 -9.50 -7.64 15.90
N LYS A 109 -9.96 -8.27 16.99
CA LYS A 109 -10.07 -9.73 17.08
C LYS A 109 -11.10 -10.35 16.12
N TYR A 110 -12.19 -9.62 15.83
CA TYR A 110 -13.27 -10.06 14.96
C TYR A 110 -13.74 -8.91 14.07
N PRO A 111 -12.99 -8.60 13.01
CA PRO A 111 -13.31 -7.50 12.14
C PRO A 111 -14.57 -7.82 11.32
N THR A 112 -15.50 -6.87 11.30
CA THR A 112 -16.80 -7.05 10.64
C THR A 112 -16.72 -6.65 9.16
N VAL A 113 -17.44 -7.34 8.28
CA VAL A 113 -17.38 -7.09 6.82
C VAL A 113 -17.71 -5.64 6.44
N ASN A 114 -18.57 -4.97 7.22
CA ASN A 114 -18.87 -3.55 7.06
C ASN A 114 -17.67 -2.62 7.35
N MET A 115 -16.81 -2.96 8.32
CA MET A 115 -15.58 -2.19 8.58
C MET A 115 -14.62 -2.29 7.39
N TYR A 116 -14.41 -3.51 6.89
CA TYR A 116 -13.61 -3.74 5.69
C TYR A 116 -14.16 -3.01 4.48
N PHE A 117 -15.47 -3.06 4.25
CA PHE A 117 -16.06 -2.37 3.11
C PHE A 117 -15.76 -0.87 3.14
N ILE A 118 -15.95 -0.20 4.28
CA ILE A 118 -15.65 1.23 4.39
C ILE A 118 -14.17 1.53 4.11
N ASP A 119 -13.26 0.73 4.67
CA ASP A 119 -11.82 0.93 4.50
C ASP A 119 -11.38 0.66 3.04
N VAL A 120 -11.92 -0.37 2.39
CA VAL A 120 -11.66 -0.69 0.98
C VAL A 120 -12.21 0.41 0.05
N ILE A 121 -13.41 0.95 0.35
CA ILE A 121 -13.98 2.09 -0.39
C ILE A 121 -13.10 3.34 -0.23
N HIS A 122 -12.57 3.57 0.98
CA HIS A 122 -11.66 4.68 1.26
C HIS A 122 -10.37 4.54 0.43
N ILE A 123 -9.73 3.36 0.43
CA ILE A 123 -8.57 3.06 -0.43
C ILE A 123 -8.90 3.33 -1.90
N ARG A 124 -10.01 2.79 -2.42
CA ARG A 124 -10.40 2.94 -3.83
C ARG A 124 -10.56 4.41 -4.23
N ARG A 125 -11.14 5.23 -3.36
CA ARG A 125 -11.27 6.68 -3.58
C ARG A 125 -9.93 7.39 -3.57
N SER A 126 -9.08 7.08 -2.60
CA SER A 126 -7.74 7.65 -2.49
C SER A 126 -6.91 7.38 -3.74
N ILE A 127 -6.91 6.14 -4.24
CA ILE A 127 -6.24 5.75 -5.49
C ILE A 127 -6.75 6.60 -6.68
N LYS A 128 -8.06 6.79 -6.82
CA LYS A 128 -8.64 7.64 -7.89
C LYS A 128 -8.20 9.10 -7.81
N ILE A 129 -8.00 9.62 -6.60
CA ILE A 129 -7.52 10.99 -6.40
C ILE A 129 -6.05 11.07 -6.81
N TRP A 130 -5.24 10.06 -6.47
CA TRP A 130 -3.81 10.02 -6.80
C TRP A 130 -3.58 9.87 -8.30
N ASP A 131 -4.34 8.99 -8.96
CA ASP A 131 -4.33 8.82 -10.42
C ASP A 131 -4.52 10.15 -11.16
N LYS A 132 -5.42 11.01 -10.66
CA LYS A 132 -5.72 12.34 -11.22
C LYS A 132 -4.85 13.47 -10.67
N SER A 133 -3.82 13.15 -9.89
CA SER A 133 -2.90 14.14 -9.34
C SER A 133 -2.14 14.86 -10.46
N SER A 134 -1.85 16.15 -10.28
CA SER A 134 -0.96 16.91 -11.17
C SER A 134 0.52 16.59 -10.96
N ASP A 135 0.86 15.93 -9.84
CA ASP A 135 2.22 15.48 -9.56
C ASP A 135 2.45 14.12 -10.25
N ASP A 136 3.41 14.07 -11.17
CA ASP A 136 3.72 12.91 -12.00
C ASP A 136 4.08 11.66 -11.18
N TRP A 137 4.75 11.82 -10.03
CA TRP A 137 5.10 10.69 -9.16
C TRP A 137 3.85 10.09 -8.52
N ILE A 138 2.97 10.96 -8.02
CA ILE A 138 1.71 10.54 -7.37
C ILE A 138 0.76 9.94 -8.41
N SER A 139 0.66 10.52 -9.62
CA SER A 139 -0.18 9.99 -10.70
C SER A 139 0.32 8.64 -11.22
N ALA A 140 1.62 8.49 -11.44
CA ALA A 140 2.21 7.21 -11.84
C ALA A 140 2.02 6.13 -10.78
N MET A 141 2.22 6.48 -9.50
CA MET A 141 1.95 5.57 -8.38
C MET A 141 0.46 5.21 -8.32
N GLY A 142 -0.43 6.19 -8.45
CA GLY A 142 -1.88 5.99 -8.47
C GLY A 142 -2.31 5.02 -9.57
N ASN A 143 -1.77 5.17 -10.78
CA ASN A 143 -1.99 4.24 -11.89
C ASN A 143 -1.53 2.81 -11.57
N GLN A 144 -0.30 2.65 -11.08
CA GLN A 144 0.25 1.34 -10.73
C GLN A 144 -0.59 0.65 -9.65
N ILE A 145 -0.93 1.36 -8.57
CA ILE A 145 -1.76 0.83 -7.50
C ILE A 145 -3.16 0.50 -8.01
N GLN A 146 -3.72 1.33 -8.89
CA GLN A 146 -5.06 1.12 -9.45
C GLN A 146 -5.15 -0.19 -10.24
N LEU A 147 -4.20 -0.45 -11.14
CA LEU A 147 -4.18 -1.68 -11.95
C LEU A 147 -4.23 -2.94 -11.07
N GLN A 148 -3.50 -2.88 -9.97
CA GLN A 148 -3.33 -4.00 -9.04
C GLN A 148 -4.56 -4.16 -8.15
N PHE A 149 -5.14 -3.04 -7.72
CA PHE A 149 -6.40 -3.04 -6.98
C PHE A 149 -7.58 -3.55 -7.83
N ASP A 150 -7.65 -3.15 -9.10
CA ASP A 150 -8.75 -3.50 -10.00
C ASP A 150 -8.80 -5.03 -10.28
N LYS A 151 -7.66 -5.74 -10.20
CA LYS A 151 -7.58 -7.21 -10.30
C LYS A 151 -8.46 -7.93 -9.29
N TYR A 152 -8.54 -7.42 -8.06
CA TYR A 152 -9.31 -8.05 -6.98
C TYR A 152 -10.68 -7.39 -6.76
N TRP A 153 -10.84 -6.14 -7.22
CA TRP A 153 -12.02 -5.33 -6.96
C TRP A 153 -13.31 -5.94 -7.52
N GLU A 154 -13.32 -6.43 -8.77
CA GLU A 154 -14.58 -6.88 -9.39
C GLU A 154 -15.20 -8.12 -8.72
N GLU A 155 -14.35 -9.02 -8.24
CA GLU A 155 -14.76 -10.26 -7.56
C GLU A 155 -15.19 -9.96 -6.12
N CYS A 156 -14.36 -9.21 -5.39
CA CYS A 156 -14.58 -8.94 -3.98
C CYS A 156 -15.71 -7.94 -3.74
N ASN A 157 -15.84 -6.91 -4.59
CA ASN A 157 -16.81 -5.83 -4.39
C ASN A 157 -18.24 -6.35 -4.33
N LYS A 158 -18.61 -7.33 -5.18
CA LYS A 158 -19.97 -7.89 -5.17
C LYS A 158 -20.29 -8.54 -3.82
N LEU A 159 -19.40 -9.38 -3.33
CA LEU A 159 -19.58 -10.12 -2.09
C LEU A 159 -19.56 -9.21 -0.86
N LEU A 160 -18.60 -8.29 -0.79
CA LEU A 160 -18.56 -7.26 0.25
C LEU A 160 -19.85 -6.42 0.27
N THR A 161 -20.33 -6.04 -0.91
CA THR A 161 -21.56 -5.24 -1.03
C THR A 161 -22.79 -6.02 -0.55
N VAL A 162 -22.94 -7.30 -0.92
CA VAL A 162 -24.04 -8.14 -0.42
C VAL A 162 -23.99 -8.25 1.10
N ALA A 163 -22.81 -8.55 1.67
CA ALA A 163 -22.64 -8.67 3.11
C ALA A 163 -22.99 -7.37 3.86
N VAL A 164 -22.61 -6.21 3.32
CA VAL A 164 -22.93 -4.89 3.90
C VAL A 164 -24.42 -4.58 3.85
N VAL A 165 -25.11 -4.97 2.77
CA VAL A 165 -26.56 -4.76 2.63
C VAL A 165 -27.35 -5.64 3.59
N LEU A 166 -26.87 -6.88 3.80
CA LEU A 166 -27.46 -7.81 4.76
C LEU A 166 -27.23 -7.38 6.22
N ASP A 167 -26.24 -6.52 6.50
CA ASP A 167 -26.08 -5.91 7.82
C ASP A 167 -27.23 -4.91 8.10
N PRO A 168 -28.06 -5.15 9.13
CA PRO A 168 -29.21 -4.31 9.46
C PRO A 168 -28.85 -2.84 9.73
N ARG A 169 -27.60 -2.54 10.08
CA ARG A 169 -27.12 -1.20 10.44
C ARG A 169 -26.75 -0.36 9.22
N TYR A 170 -26.25 -0.96 8.15
CA TYR A 170 -25.65 -0.24 7.02
C TYR A 170 -26.59 -0.12 5.81
N LYS A 171 -27.35 -1.19 5.51
CA LYS A 171 -28.37 -1.27 4.45
C LYS A 171 -27.85 -0.75 3.09
N MET A 172 -28.77 -0.49 2.15
CA MET A 172 -28.42 0.08 0.83
C MET A 172 -27.88 1.51 0.89
N THR A 173 -28.17 2.27 1.94
CA THR A 173 -27.80 3.69 2.03
C THR A 173 -26.29 3.88 1.92
N ILE A 174 -25.51 3.04 2.61
CA ILE A 174 -24.05 3.16 2.64
C ILE A 174 -23.44 2.69 1.32
N VAL A 175 -23.96 1.63 0.71
CA VAL A 175 -23.55 1.20 -0.63
C VAL A 175 -23.83 2.29 -1.67
N SER A 176 -25.01 2.92 -1.61
CA SER A 176 -25.34 4.01 -2.52
C SER A 176 -24.40 5.21 -2.37
N TYR A 177 -24.06 5.58 -1.14
CA TYR A 177 -23.07 6.64 -0.89
C TYR A 177 -21.67 6.24 -1.38
N ALA A 178 -21.25 5.01 -1.09
CA ALA A 178 -19.96 4.47 -1.50
C ALA A 178 -19.81 4.49 -3.02
N TYR A 179 -20.77 3.90 -3.74
CA TYR A 179 -20.79 3.78 -5.20
C TYR A 179 -20.88 5.14 -5.90
N LYS A 180 -21.61 6.12 -5.36
CA LYS A 180 -21.59 7.49 -5.89
C LYS A 180 -20.17 8.06 -5.92
N GLY A 181 -19.40 7.89 -4.85
CA GLY A 181 -18.03 8.39 -4.82
C GLY A 181 -17.02 7.58 -5.66
N ILE A 182 -17.33 6.34 -6.06
CA ILE A 182 -16.43 5.52 -6.89
C ILE A 182 -16.82 5.60 -8.36
N TYR A 183 -18.09 5.43 -8.68
CA TYR A 183 -18.57 5.29 -10.05
C TYR A 183 -19.21 6.56 -10.62
N ASP A 184 -19.36 7.60 -9.79
CA ASP A 184 -19.90 8.90 -10.19
C ASP A 184 -21.24 8.73 -10.95
N ILE A 185 -21.33 9.16 -12.20
CA ILE A 185 -22.54 9.03 -13.03
C ILE A 185 -22.99 7.58 -13.26
N TYR A 186 -22.09 6.61 -13.16
CA TYR A 186 -22.40 5.19 -13.33
C TYR A 186 -22.91 4.52 -12.05
N ALA A 187 -22.94 5.22 -10.91
CA ALA A 187 -23.32 4.64 -9.63
C ALA A 187 -24.74 4.01 -9.66
N GLU A 188 -25.71 4.69 -10.26
CA GLU A 188 -27.09 4.20 -10.36
C GLU A 188 -27.19 2.90 -11.18
N PHE A 189 -26.37 2.74 -12.22
CA PHE A 189 -26.30 1.51 -13.00
C PHE A 189 -25.85 0.33 -12.12
N TYR A 190 -24.78 0.50 -11.34
CA TYR A 190 -24.26 -0.54 -10.44
C TYR A 190 -25.22 -0.83 -9.28
N ILE A 191 -25.86 0.19 -8.70
CA ILE A 191 -26.88 0.02 -7.65
C ILE A 191 -28.07 -0.78 -8.19
N LYS A 192 -28.54 -0.47 -9.40
CA LYS A 192 -29.66 -1.18 -10.04
C LYS A 192 -29.30 -2.65 -10.33
N LYS A 193 -28.09 -2.90 -10.85
CA LYS A 193 -27.58 -4.25 -11.09
C LYS A 193 -27.55 -5.09 -9.81
N MET A 194 -27.05 -4.54 -8.71
CA MET A 194 -27.03 -5.23 -7.40
C MET A 194 -28.44 -5.57 -6.89
N ARG A 195 -29.39 -4.63 -7.01
CA ARG A 195 -30.80 -4.86 -6.60
C ARG A 195 -31.48 -5.95 -7.42
N GLN A 196 -31.08 -6.14 -8.67
CA GLN A 196 -31.61 -7.20 -9.53
C GLN A 196 -31.00 -8.56 -9.20
N SER A 197 -29.69 -8.62 -8.91
CA SER A 197 -29.03 -9.86 -8.47
C SER A 197 -29.59 -10.40 -7.16
N GLY A 198 -29.91 -9.54 -6.19
CA GLY A 198 -30.51 -9.96 -4.92
C GLY A 198 -31.98 -10.44 -5.01
N LYS A 199 -32.66 -10.24 -6.16
CA LYS A 199 -34.01 -10.78 -6.40
C LYS A 199 -34.00 -12.17 -7.03
N ASN A 200 -32.86 -12.60 -7.58
CA ASN A 200 -32.73 -13.87 -8.29
C ASN A 200 -32.03 -14.96 -7.48
N SER A 201 -31.57 -14.66 -6.25
CA SER A 201 -30.90 -15.60 -5.37
C SER A 201 -31.88 -16.18 -4.35
N GLU A 202 -32.71 -17.14 -4.78
CA GLU A 202 -33.34 -18.11 -3.86
C GLU A 202 -32.37 -19.24 -3.47
N ASP A 203 -31.22 -19.37 -4.14
CA ASP A 203 -30.21 -20.37 -3.84
C ASP A 203 -29.10 -19.81 -2.93
N GLY A 204 -29.11 -20.26 -1.67
CA GLY A 204 -28.15 -19.94 -0.63
C GLY A 204 -26.77 -20.55 -0.84
N ALA A 205 -26.09 -20.21 -1.94
CA ALA A 205 -24.68 -20.49 -2.10
C ALA A 205 -23.86 -19.43 -1.34
N PHE A 206 -23.33 -19.82 -0.17
CA PHE A 206 -22.31 -19.05 0.53
C PHE A 206 -21.05 -19.00 -0.35
N MET A 207 -20.89 -17.93 -1.13
CA MET A 207 -19.61 -17.61 -1.73
C MET A 207 -18.67 -17.16 -0.60
N THR A 208 -17.70 -18.00 -0.26
CA THR A 208 -16.60 -17.62 0.61
C THR A 208 -15.67 -16.70 -0.17
N CYS A 209 -15.58 -15.43 0.25
CA CYS A 209 -14.48 -14.58 -0.16
C CYS A 209 -13.26 -15.04 0.61
N ASN A 210 -12.13 -15.25 -0.07
CA ASN A 210 -10.84 -15.38 0.60
C ASN A 210 -10.47 -14.14 1.44
N LEU A 211 -11.26 -13.05 1.39
CA LEU A 211 -11.16 -11.89 2.29
C LEU A 211 -11.62 -12.14 3.75
N ILE A 212 -12.32 -13.24 4.03
CA ILE A 212 -12.86 -13.58 5.37
C ILE A 212 -12.03 -14.69 6.05
N SER A 213 -11.09 -15.30 5.33
CA SER A 213 -10.06 -16.10 6.01
C SER A 213 -9.19 -15.16 6.83
N ASN A 214 -8.68 -15.64 7.97
CA ASN A 214 -7.66 -14.93 8.76
C ASN A 214 -6.36 -14.66 7.97
N ASP A 215 -6.34 -15.03 6.69
CA ASP A 215 -5.30 -14.77 5.72
C ASP A 215 -5.47 -13.37 5.07
N TRP A 216 -5.52 -12.30 5.87
CA TRP A 216 -4.99 -11.02 5.37
C TRP A 216 -3.45 -11.10 5.18
N ASP A 217 -2.85 -12.21 5.65
CA ASP A 217 -1.57 -12.77 5.23
C ASP A 217 -1.62 -13.50 3.86
N ILE A 218 -2.72 -13.41 3.10
CA ILE A 218 -2.60 -13.51 1.63
C ILE A 218 -1.78 -12.29 1.24
N GLU A 219 -0.47 -12.53 1.22
CA GLU A 219 0.52 -11.82 0.45
C GLU A 219 -0.17 -11.17 -0.73
N TRP A 220 -0.30 -9.84 -0.68
CA TRP A 220 -0.50 -9.06 -1.88
C TRP A 220 0.79 -9.18 -2.67
N ASP A 221 1.04 -10.37 -3.22
CA ASP A 221 2.26 -10.73 -3.92
C ASP A 221 2.22 -9.97 -5.24
N MET A 222 2.78 -8.76 -5.17
CA MET A 222 2.74 -7.74 -6.18
C MET A 222 4.08 -7.69 -6.87
N ASP A 223 4.36 -8.74 -7.63
CA ASP A 223 5.56 -8.86 -8.43
C ASP A 223 5.69 -7.62 -9.34
N PHE A 224 6.53 -6.66 -8.94
CA PHE A 224 6.86 -5.46 -9.73
C PHE A 224 7.61 -5.83 -11.03
N LYS A 225 7.92 -7.12 -11.21
CA LYS A 225 8.53 -7.70 -12.41
C LYS A 225 7.50 -8.32 -13.34
N ALA A 226 6.62 -7.52 -13.93
CA ALA A 226 5.87 -7.97 -15.09
C ALA A 226 5.46 -6.81 -16.00
N VAL A 227 6.43 -6.09 -16.58
CA VAL A 227 6.42 -5.67 -17.99
C VAL A 227 7.88 -5.45 -18.40
N SER A 228 8.47 -6.46 -19.06
CA SER A 228 9.63 -6.29 -19.93
C SER A 228 9.19 -5.82 -21.31
#